data_AF-A0A959ZJM0-F1
#
_entry.id   AF-A0A959ZJM0-F1
#
_cell.length_a   1.000
_cell.length_b   1.000
_cell.length_c   1.000
_cell.angle_alpha   90.00
_cell.angle_beta   90.00
_cell.angle_gamma   90.00
#
_symmetry.space_group_name_H-M   'P 1'
#
loop_
_entity.id
_entity.type
_entity.pdbx_description
1 polymer ?
#
loop_
_entity_poly.entity_id
_entity_poly.type
_entity_poly.pdbx_seq_one_letter_code
_entity_poly.pdbx_strand_id
1 'polypeptide(L)'
;MFDQLSDRLQSTLGDIRKRGKLTEADVDKAMREIRLALLEADVNFKVVKAFTAKVKERCLGADVLGSLNPGQQVVKIVNEELTELMGGAGRDLVFSNKGTTVILMAGLQGSGKTTATAKLAMLLKKEGKSVALAACDVYRPAAIKQLETVGKRAGAVVYQQGTDADPVEIAAWALEKAKEEGRDVLIVDTAGRLHIDSELMDELARIRKRVKPHNVLLVVDAMTGQDAVGVAESFSEAAEFDGVIISKLDGDARGGAALSVKAVTGKPILFASTGEKLGDFEHFHPDRMASRILGMGDVLSLIEKAEEQVSEEEAEELQRKMEEGQFTLEDFLKQMRQIRKMGPIGNLLGMMPGMGAMKKMKDVEVDDGELDRVEAIILSMT
;
A
#
# COMPACT_ATOMS: atom_id res chain seq x y z
N MET A 1 -5.20 6.58 -8.58
CA MET A 1 -3.79 6.14 -8.78
C MET A 1 -3.66 5.09 -9.89
N PHE A 2 -4.13 3.85 -9.72
CA PHE A 2 -4.18 2.90 -10.84
C PHE A 2 -5.19 3.28 -11.93
N ASP A 3 -5.98 4.34 -11.76
CA ASP A 3 -7.15 4.66 -12.60
C ASP A 3 -6.84 4.70 -14.10
N GLN A 4 -5.69 5.26 -14.54
CA GLN A 4 -5.32 5.23 -15.97
C GLN A 4 -5.01 3.81 -16.47
N LEU A 5 -4.27 3.03 -15.68
CA LEU A 5 -3.98 1.63 -15.97
C LEU A 5 -5.28 0.82 -15.97
N SER A 6 -6.10 1.00 -14.93
CA SER A 6 -7.40 0.38 -14.75
C SER A 6 -8.32 0.69 -15.92
N ASP A 7 -8.37 1.93 -16.37
CA ASP A 7 -9.21 2.38 -17.48
C ASP A 7 -8.85 1.69 -18.79
N ARG A 8 -7.55 1.64 -19.10
CA ARG A 8 -7.07 0.95 -20.30
C ARG A 8 -7.26 -0.55 -20.23
N LEU A 9 -6.98 -1.16 -19.08
CA LEU A 9 -7.18 -2.60 -18.88
C LEU A 9 -8.67 -2.96 -18.93
N GLN A 10 -9.54 -2.19 -18.28
CA GLN A 10 -10.99 -2.37 -18.32
C GLN A 10 -11.56 -2.19 -19.73
N SER A 11 -11.07 -1.21 -20.49
CA SER A 11 -11.44 -1.01 -21.89
C SER A 11 -11.05 -2.24 -22.74
N THR A 12 -9.78 -2.64 -22.67
CA THR A 12 -9.22 -3.78 -23.42
C THR A 12 -9.97 -5.08 -23.08
N LEU A 13 -10.18 -5.34 -21.79
CA LEU A 13 -10.81 -6.56 -21.30
C LEU A 13 -12.34 -6.54 -21.46
N GLY A 14 -12.96 -5.36 -21.43
CA GLY A 14 -14.38 -5.18 -21.70
C GLY A 14 -14.75 -5.59 -23.12
N ASP A 15 -13.90 -5.27 -24.09
CA ASP A 15 -14.07 -5.68 -25.48
C ASP A 15 -13.92 -7.19 -25.67
N ILE A 16 -12.98 -7.81 -24.94
CA ILE A 16 -12.81 -9.27 -24.91
C ILE A 16 -14.00 -9.96 -24.26
N ARG A 17 -14.50 -9.43 -23.13
CA ARG A 17 -15.62 -10.03 -22.36
C ARG A 17 -16.92 -10.10 -23.15
N LYS A 18 -17.14 -9.17 -24.08
CA LYS A 18 -18.33 -9.13 -24.94
C LYS A 18 -18.29 -10.16 -26.09
N ARG A 19 -17.13 -10.77 -26.36
CA ARG A 19 -16.96 -11.71 -27.48
C ARG A 19 -17.26 -13.14 -27.03
N GLY A 20 -18.14 -13.82 -27.77
CA GLY A 20 -18.54 -15.20 -27.48
C GLY A 20 -17.51 -16.27 -27.87
N LYS A 21 -16.64 -15.98 -28.85
CA LYS A 21 -15.47 -16.82 -29.21
C LYS A 21 -14.27 -15.91 -29.43
N LEU A 22 -13.09 -16.37 -29.02
CA LEU A 22 -11.82 -15.66 -29.19
C LEU A 22 -10.95 -16.41 -30.19
N THR A 23 -10.28 -15.64 -31.05
CA THR A 23 -9.21 -16.14 -31.92
C THR A 23 -7.85 -15.80 -31.32
N GLU A 24 -6.78 -16.46 -31.78
CA GLU A 24 -5.41 -16.12 -31.40
C GLU A 24 -5.07 -14.65 -31.72
N ALA A 25 -5.56 -14.13 -32.86
CA ALA A 25 -5.38 -12.73 -33.23
C ALA A 25 -6.04 -11.75 -32.25
N ASP A 26 -7.16 -12.13 -31.63
CA ASP A 26 -7.84 -11.31 -30.62
C ASP A 26 -7.04 -11.27 -29.32
N VAL A 27 -6.48 -12.40 -28.90
CA VAL A 27 -5.59 -12.49 -27.75
C VAL A 27 -4.35 -11.63 -27.98
N ASP A 28 -3.75 -11.70 -29.18
CA ASP A 28 -2.57 -10.91 -29.51
C ASP A 28 -2.82 -9.41 -29.51
N LYS A 29 -3.97 -8.98 -30.03
CA LYS A 29 -4.37 -7.58 -29.98
C LYS A 29 -4.52 -7.11 -28.53
N ALA A 30 -5.20 -7.89 -27.70
CA ALA A 30 -5.38 -7.58 -26.28
C ALA A 30 -4.05 -7.51 -25.53
N MET A 31 -3.15 -8.47 -25.75
CA MET A 31 -1.83 -8.47 -25.11
C MET A 31 -1.00 -7.26 -25.51
N ARG A 32 -1.13 -6.78 -26.75
CA ARG A 32 -0.49 -5.54 -27.20
C ARG A 32 -1.03 -4.31 -26.47
N GLU A 33 -2.34 -4.20 -26.29
CA GLU A 33 -2.96 -3.09 -25.57
C GLU A 33 -2.61 -3.10 -24.08
N ILE A 34 -2.66 -4.28 -23.44
CA ILE A 34 -2.22 -4.48 -22.05
C ILE A 34 -0.74 -4.11 -21.88
N ARG A 35 0.12 -4.51 -22.82
CA ARG A 35 1.54 -4.16 -22.83
C ARG A 35 1.74 -2.64 -22.86
N LEU A 36 1.02 -1.94 -23.72
CA LEU A 36 1.12 -0.48 -23.83
C LEU A 36 0.65 0.19 -22.54
N ALA A 37 -0.47 -0.25 -21.97
CA ALA A 37 -1.00 0.29 -20.72
C ALA A 37 -0.02 0.11 -19.54
N LEU A 38 0.63 -1.05 -19.43
CA LEU A 38 1.63 -1.30 -18.39
C LEU A 38 2.89 -0.44 -18.58
N LEU A 39 3.35 -0.24 -19.83
CA LEU A 39 4.51 0.61 -20.10
C LEU A 39 4.23 2.09 -19.83
N GLU A 40 3.04 2.58 -20.19
CA GLU A 40 2.60 3.94 -19.85
C GLU A 40 2.43 4.14 -18.34
N ALA A 41 2.15 3.06 -17.62
CA ALA A 41 2.13 3.04 -16.17
C ALA A 41 3.54 2.98 -15.52
N ASP A 42 4.60 3.21 -16.30
CA ASP A 42 6.02 3.11 -15.91
C ASP A 42 6.42 1.77 -15.30
N VAL A 43 5.75 0.68 -15.68
CA VAL A 43 6.19 -0.69 -15.34
C VAL A 43 7.47 -1.00 -16.11
N ASN A 44 8.40 -1.68 -15.47
CA ASN A 44 9.66 -2.07 -16.09
C ASN A 44 9.45 -2.93 -17.35
N PHE A 45 10.13 -2.57 -18.45
CA PHE A 45 9.96 -3.25 -19.74
C PHE A 45 10.20 -4.76 -19.70
N LYS A 46 11.19 -5.24 -18.93
CA LYS A 46 11.47 -6.67 -18.78
C LYS A 46 10.30 -7.39 -18.11
N VAL A 47 9.72 -6.75 -17.09
CA VAL A 47 8.56 -7.24 -16.33
C VAL A 47 7.32 -7.29 -17.24
N VAL A 48 7.03 -6.22 -17.99
CA VAL A 48 5.90 -6.20 -18.94
C VAL A 48 6.04 -7.29 -20.01
N LYS A 49 7.25 -7.47 -20.56
CA LYS A 49 7.52 -8.50 -21.57
C LYS A 49 7.29 -9.91 -21.02
N ALA A 50 7.79 -10.19 -19.81
CA ALA A 50 7.59 -11.48 -19.15
C ALA A 50 6.11 -11.73 -18.83
N PHE A 51 5.43 -10.74 -18.25
CA PHE A 51 4.01 -10.80 -17.91
C PHE A 51 3.14 -11.10 -19.15
N THR A 52 3.28 -10.31 -20.21
CA THR A 52 2.46 -10.49 -21.43
C THR A 52 2.76 -11.80 -22.15
N ALA A 53 3.99 -12.29 -22.13
CA ALA A 53 4.33 -13.61 -22.67
C ALA A 53 3.63 -14.73 -21.88
N LYS A 54 3.67 -14.69 -20.55
CA LYS A 54 3.05 -15.68 -19.67
C LYS A 54 1.52 -15.68 -19.78
N VAL A 55 0.90 -14.50 -19.81
CA VAL A 55 -0.55 -14.37 -20.05
C VAL A 55 -0.92 -14.93 -21.42
N LYS A 56 -0.19 -14.59 -22.48
CA LYS A 56 -0.44 -15.12 -23.83
C LYS A 56 -0.38 -16.64 -23.86
N GLU A 57 0.68 -17.22 -23.30
CA GLU A 57 0.87 -18.66 -23.22
C GLU A 57 -0.31 -19.35 -22.51
N ARG A 58 -0.73 -18.82 -21.35
CA ARG A 58 -1.86 -19.36 -20.60
C ARG A 58 -3.19 -19.22 -21.33
N CYS A 59 -3.40 -18.12 -22.05
CA CYS A 59 -4.62 -17.91 -22.84
C CYS A 59 -4.72 -18.86 -24.05
N LEU A 60 -3.58 -19.26 -24.64
CA LEU A 60 -3.53 -20.20 -25.76
C LEU A 60 -3.48 -21.68 -25.32
N GLY A 61 -2.86 -21.95 -24.17
CA GLY A 61 -2.63 -23.30 -23.66
C GLY A 61 -3.72 -23.85 -22.74
N ALA A 62 -4.47 -22.99 -22.03
CA ALA A 62 -5.70 -23.43 -21.39
C ALA A 62 -6.78 -23.61 -22.47
N ASP A 63 -7.73 -24.52 -22.27
CA ASP A 63 -8.91 -24.75 -23.13
C ASP A 63 -9.87 -23.52 -23.21
N VAL A 64 -9.34 -22.31 -23.07
CA VAL A 64 -10.00 -21.01 -23.23
C VAL A 64 -10.72 -20.94 -24.57
N LEU A 65 -10.08 -21.43 -25.64
CA LEU A 65 -10.60 -21.42 -27.01
C LEU A 65 -11.84 -22.30 -27.19
N GLY A 66 -12.10 -23.26 -26.29
CA GLY A 66 -13.26 -24.15 -26.29
C GLY A 66 -14.32 -23.85 -25.23
N SER A 67 -14.08 -22.91 -24.31
CA SER A 67 -14.98 -22.64 -23.18
C SER A 67 -16.22 -21.82 -23.58
N LEU A 68 -17.33 -21.99 -22.83
CA LEU A 68 -18.60 -21.25 -23.04
C LEU A 68 -18.48 -19.74 -22.80
N ASN A 69 -17.44 -19.26 -22.10
CA ASN A 69 -17.15 -17.84 -21.93
C ASN A 69 -15.63 -17.53 -21.93
N PRO A 70 -14.99 -17.55 -23.12
CA PRO A 70 -13.55 -17.35 -23.26
C PRO A 70 -13.07 -15.99 -22.73
N GLY A 71 -13.91 -14.95 -22.85
CA GLY A 71 -13.54 -13.61 -22.41
C GLY A 71 -13.38 -13.48 -20.90
N GLN A 72 -14.25 -14.13 -20.12
CA GLN A 72 -14.10 -14.17 -18.65
C GLN A 72 -12.85 -14.94 -18.22
N GLN A 73 -12.49 -16.00 -18.94
CA GLN A 73 -11.30 -16.78 -18.66
C GLN A 73 -10.01 -15.97 -18.91
N VAL A 74 -9.97 -15.13 -19.96
CA VAL A 74 -8.84 -14.19 -20.16
C VAL A 74 -8.73 -13.19 -19.01
N VAL A 75 -9.85 -12.61 -18.57
CA VAL A 75 -9.86 -11.68 -17.41
C VAL A 75 -9.33 -12.37 -16.16
N LYS A 76 -9.75 -13.61 -15.91
CA LYS A 76 -9.28 -14.42 -14.78
C LYS A 76 -7.76 -14.67 -14.86
N ILE A 77 -7.25 -15.07 -16.03
CA ILE A 77 -5.80 -15.27 -16.22
C ILE A 77 -5.04 -13.97 -15.96
N VAL A 78 -5.51 -12.84 -16.49
CA VAL A 78 -4.89 -11.53 -16.26
C VAL A 78 -4.91 -11.15 -14.78
N ASN A 79 -6.02 -11.39 -14.08
CA ASN A 79 -6.13 -11.14 -12.64
C ASN A 79 -5.10 -11.96 -11.85
N GLU A 80 -5.06 -13.28 -12.07
CA GLU A 80 -4.13 -14.18 -11.40
C GLU A 80 -2.67 -13.80 -11.67
N GLU A 81 -2.33 -13.46 -12.91
CA GLU A 81 -0.97 -13.02 -13.24
C GLU A 81 -0.61 -11.66 -12.64
N LEU A 82 -1.56 -10.72 -12.53
CA LEU A 82 -1.34 -9.44 -11.84
C LEU A 82 -1.15 -9.65 -10.33
N THR A 83 -1.95 -10.52 -9.72
CA THR A 83 -1.82 -10.90 -8.31
C THR A 83 -0.45 -11.52 -8.01
N GLU A 84 0.00 -12.44 -8.87
CA GLU A 84 1.31 -13.07 -8.74
C GLU A 84 2.44 -12.04 -8.90
N LEU A 85 2.30 -11.13 -9.86
CA LEU A 85 3.27 -10.06 -10.11
C LEU A 85 3.47 -9.15 -8.89
N MET A 86 2.41 -8.94 -8.10
CA MET A 86 2.40 -8.03 -6.95
C MET A 86 2.78 -8.68 -5.62
N GLY A 87 2.90 -10.00 -5.54
CA GLY A 87 3.34 -10.64 -4.30
C GLY A 87 2.89 -12.07 -4.07
N GLY A 88 1.85 -12.53 -4.77
CA GLY A 88 1.22 -13.83 -4.51
C GLY A 88 0.54 -13.84 -3.13
N ALA A 89 0.60 -14.98 -2.42
CA ALA A 89 0.12 -15.09 -1.04
C ALA A 89 0.99 -14.20 -0.12
N GLY A 90 0.38 -13.20 0.51
CA GLY A 90 1.08 -12.24 1.38
C GLY A 90 1.89 -12.92 2.49
N ARG A 91 2.98 -12.28 2.90
CA ARG A 91 3.80 -12.70 4.04
C ARG A 91 3.63 -11.68 5.15
N ASP A 92 3.36 -12.12 6.37
CA ASP A 92 3.29 -11.20 7.50
C ASP A 92 4.67 -10.85 8.07
N LEU A 93 4.71 -9.80 8.89
CA LEU A 93 5.89 -9.48 9.69
C LEU A 93 6.24 -10.65 10.62
N VAL A 94 7.52 -10.95 10.70
CA VAL A 94 8.04 -11.94 11.64
C VAL A 94 8.20 -11.28 13.00
N PHE A 95 7.42 -11.71 13.98
CA PHE A 95 7.56 -11.27 15.36
C PHE A 95 8.43 -12.23 16.16
N SER A 96 9.18 -11.69 17.11
CA SER A 96 9.93 -12.51 18.06
C SER A 96 8.96 -13.28 18.97
N ASN A 97 9.25 -14.56 19.19
CA ASN A 97 8.53 -15.37 20.18
C ASN A 97 8.81 -14.89 21.62
N LYS A 98 9.95 -14.22 21.86
CA LYS A 98 10.36 -13.70 23.17
C LYS A 98 11.18 -12.41 23.03
N GLY A 99 10.82 -11.38 23.79
CA GLY A 99 11.52 -10.09 23.81
C GLY A 99 11.16 -9.19 22.62
N THR A 100 11.97 -8.16 22.42
CA THR A 100 11.71 -7.09 21.43
C THR A 100 11.93 -7.55 19.99
N THR A 101 10.91 -7.39 19.15
CA THR A 101 11.01 -7.54 17.70
C THR A 101 11.68 -6.30 17.12
N VAL A 102 12.68 -6.48 16.25
CA VAL A 102 13.42 -5.38 15.63
C VAL A 102 13.07 -5.29 14.16
N ILE A 103 12.60 -4.12 13.72
CA ILE A 103 12.28 -3.81 12.33
C ILE A 103 13.25 -2.74 11.85
N LEU A 104 13.97 -3.00 10.75
CA LEU A 104 14.93 -2.07 10.17
C LEU A 104 14.34 -1.45 8.91
N MET A 105 14.23 -0.12 8.88
CA MET A 105 13.68 0.63 7.75
C MET A 105 14.81 1.09 6.84
N ALA A 106 14.75 0.71 5.56
CA ALA A 106 15.73 1.05 4.54
C ALA A 106 15.04 1.69 3.31
N GLY A 107 15.80 2.34 2.44
CA GLY A 107 15.29 2.90 1.19
C GLY A 107 15.83 4.29 0.83
N LEU A 108 15.46 4.76 -0.35
CA LEU A 108 16.02 6.00 -0.91
C LEU A 108 15.69 7.25 -0.12
N GLN A 109 16.52 8.29 -0.27
CA GLN A 109 16.16 9.62 0.20
C GLN A 109 14.84 10.08 -0.44
N GLY A 110 13.96 10.67 0.37
CA GLY A 110 12.66 11.14 -0.10
C GLY A 110 11.59 10.06 -0.31
N SER A 111 11.90 8.78 -0.08
CA SER A 111 10.93 7.68 -0.26
C SER A 111 9.85 7.60 0.83
N GLY A 112 9.85 8.52 1.79
CA GLY A 112 8.85 8.54 2.87
C GLY A 112 9.14 7.62 4.06
N LYS A 113 10.39 7.15 4.24
CA LYS A 113 10.81 6.28 5.36
C LYS A 113 10.31 6.72 6.73
N THR A 114 10.68 7.92 7.19
CA THR A 114 10.30 8.44 8.52
C THR A 114 8.78 8.49 8.73
N THR A 115 8.02 8.82 7.67
CA THR A 115 6.55 8.79 7.72
C THR A 115 6.02 7.36 7.77
N ALA A 116 6.54 6.46 6.95
CA ALA A 116 6.18 5.04 6.95
C ALA A 116 6.52 4.37 8.29
N THR A 117 7.64 4.74 8.92
CA THR A 117 8.03 4.32 10.27
C THR A 117 6.97 4.67 11.30
N ALA A 118 6.48 5.91 11.31
CA ALA A 118 5.45 6.35 12.25
C ALA A 118 4.07 5.72 11.96
N LYS A 119 3.73 5.53 10.69
CA LYS A 119 2.50 4.85 10.26
C LYS A 119 2.48 3.39 10.69
N LEU A 120 3.58 2.67 10.45
CA LEU A 120 3.76 1.29 10.90
C LEU A 120 3.67 1.19 12.42
N ALA A 121 4.26 2.15 13.15
CA ALA A 121 4.15 2.19 14.60
C ALA A 121 2.70 2.36 15.09
N MET A 122 1.91 3.20 14.42
CA MET A 122 0.50 3.39 14.73
C MET A 122 -0.31 2.12 14.46
N LEU A 123 -0.07 1.46 13.33
CA LEU A 123 -0.71 0.19 12.97
C LEU A 123 -0.44 -0.89 14.02
N LEU A 124 0.84 -1.13 14.34
CA LEU A 124 1.23 -2.14 15.33
C LEU A 124 0.70 -1.83 16.73
N LYS A 125 0.54 -0.55 17.08
CA LYS A 125 -0.11 -0.16 18.35
C LYS A 125 -1.60 -0.45 18.35
N LYS A 126 -2.31 -0.26 17.24
CA LYS A 126 -3.72 -0.68 17.11
C LYS A 126 -3.86 -2.19 17.32
N GLU A 127 -2.87 -2.97 16.86
CA GLU A 127 -2.76 -4.42 17.12
C GLU A 127 -2.32 -4.77 18.56
N GLY A 128 -2.25 -3.79 19.46
CA GLY A 128 -1.94 -4.01 20.88
C GLY A 128 -0.45 -4.12 21.21
N LYS A 129 0.47 -3.82 20.28
CA LYS A 129 1.92 -3.83 20.55
C LYS A 129 2.40 -2.54 21.19
N SER A 130 3.34 -2.65 22.12
CA SER A 130 4.12 -1.51 22.62
C SER A 130 5.31 -1.22 21.69
N VAL A 131 5.31 -0.05 21.05
CA VAL A 131 6.27 0.29 19.97
C VAL A 131 7.20 1.44 20.40
N ALA A 132 8.48 1.27 20.12
CA ALA A 132 9.51 2.32 20.18
C ALA A 132 10.16 2.54 18.80
N LEU A 133 10.68 3.74 18.58
CA LEU A 133 11.33 4.18 17.34
C LEU A 133 12.76 4.60 17.66
N ALA A 134 13.75 4.19 16.85
CA ALA A 134 15.12 4.69 16.95
C ALA A 134 15.43 5.67 15.82
N ALA A 135 15.84 6.90 16.18
CA ALA A 135 16.23 7.93 15.22
C ALA A 135 17.70 7.74 14.79
N CYS A 136 17.93 7.02 13.69
CA CYS A 136 19.28 6.75 13.17
C CYS A 136 19.63 7.57 11.91
N ASP A 137 18.74 8.45 11.43
CA ASP A 137 19.07 9.45 10.41
C ASP A 137 19.74 10.68 11.05
N VAL A 138 21.02 10.52 11.41
CA VAL A 138 21.83 11.57 12.07
C VAL A 138 22.30 12.65 11.09
N TYR A 139 22.32 12.36 9.79
CA TYR A 139 22.79 13.27 8.75
C TYR A 139 21.82 14.43 8.49
N ARG A 140 20.54 14.24 8.83
CA ARG A 140 19.50 15.27 8.70
C ARG A 140 18.98 15.62 10.09
N PRO A 141 19.47 16.71 10.73
CA PRO A 141 19.00 17.10 12.06
C PRO A 141 17.47 17.29 12.16
N ALA A 142 16.85 17.71 11.06
CA ALA A 142 15.39 17.85 10.98
C ALA A 142 14.66 16.48 10.97
N ALA A 143 15.30 15.40 10.52
CA ALA A 143 14.70 14.06 10.49
C ALA A 143 14.46 13.50 11.90
N ILE A 144 15.38 13.75 12.85
CA ILE A 144 15.20 13.37 14.26
C ILE A 144 13.95 14.07 14.83
N LYS A 145 13.86 15.40 14.67
CA LYS A 145 12.70 16.19 15.14
C LYS A 145 11.40 15.80 14.43
N GLN A 146 11.49 15.48 13.14
CA GLN A 146 10.36 14.97 12.38
C GLN A 146 9.86 13.66 12.98
N LEU A 147 10.77 12.69 13.21
CA LEU A 147 10.44 11.40 13.80
C LEU A 147 9.87 11.54 15.22
N GLU A 148 10.41 12.43 16.05
CA GLU A 148 9.83 12.77 17.37
C GLU A 148 8.39 13.26 17.25
N THR A 149 8.12 14.15 16.29
CA THR A 149 6.79 14.72 16.06
C THR A 149 5.80 13.66 15.58
N VAL A 150 6.16 12.90 14.54
CA VAL A 150 5.28 11.88 13.98
C VAL A 150 5.15 10.66 14.90
N GLY A 151 6.20 10.28 15.61
CA GLY A 151 6.22 9.21 16.60
C GLY A 151 5.32 9.52 17.80
N LYS A 152 5.38 10.75 18.32
CA LYS A 152 4.46 11.20 19.38
C LYS A 152 3.00 11.15 18.92
N ARG A 153 2.71 11.57 17.68
CA ARG A 153 1.36 11.49 17.11
C ARG A 153 0.89 10.04 16.90
N ALA A 154 1.80 9.13 16.57
CA ALA A 154 1.53 7.69 16.52
C ALA A 154 1.42 7.04 17.91
N GLY A 155 1.77 7.77 18.98
CA GLY A 155 1.82 7.27 20.35
C GLY A 155 2.98 6.31 20.63
N ALA A 156 4.03 6.34 19.79
CA ALA A 156 5.26 5.56 19.97
C ALA A 156 6.32 6.38 20.70
N VAL A 157 7.16 5.70 21.49
CA VAL A 157 8.31 6.34 22.16
C VAL A 157 9.46 6.48 21.18
N VAL A 158 10.11 7.64 21.14
CA VAL A 158 11.24 7.90 20.24
C VAL A 158 12.54 7.95 21.04
N TYR A 159 13.49 7.10 20.67
CA TYR A 159 14.85 7.05 21.20
C TYR A 159 15.80 7.75 20.24
N GLN A 160 16.60 8.68 20.76
CA GLN A 160 17.56 9.47 20.00
C GLN A 160 18.75 9.86 20.88
N GLN A 161 19.91 10.11 20.24
CA GLN A 161 21.18 10.48 20.87
C GLN A 161 21.80 11.71 20.18
N GLY A 162 20.97 12.57 19.57
CA GLY A 162 21.43 13.68 18.74
C GLY A 162 22.07 13.24 17.42
N THR A 163 22.91 14.12 16.86
CA THR A 163 23.52 13.96 15.52
C THR A 163 24.99 13.56 15.55
N ASP A 164 25.64 13.61 16.72
CA ASP A 164 27.08 13.41 16.86
C ASP A 164 27.46 11.92 17.12
N ALA A 165 26.46 11.08 17.39
CA ALA A 165 26.64 9.66 17.65
C ALA A 165 26.55 8.83 16.37
N ASP A 166 27.33 7.74 16.32
CA ASP A 166 27.32 6.80 15.19
C ASP A 166 25.96 6.06 15.10
N PRO A 167 25.29 6.01 13.93
CA PRO A 167 23.99 5.35 13.77
C PRO A 167 23.95 3.89 14.21
N VAL A 168 25.06 3.14 14.10
CA VAL A 168 25.17 1.76 14.54
C VAL A 168 25.08 1.68 16.07
N GLU A 169 25.73 2.60 16.77
CA GLU A 169 25.69 2.67 18.23
C GLU A 169 24.34 3.18 18.74
N ILE A 170 23.71 4.13 18.03
CA ILE A 170 22.34 4.58 18.35
C ILE A 170 21.36 3.40 18.25
N ALA A 171 21.43 2.61 17.16
CA ALA A 171 20.56 1.47 16.97
C ALA A 171 20.78 0.38 18.04
N ALA A 172 22.04 0.11 18.40
CA ALA A 172 22.39 -0.85 19.46
C ALA A 172 21.88 -0.41 20.83
N TRP A 173 22.12 0.85 21.19
CA TRP A 173 21.64 1.43 22.45
C TRP A 173 20.11 1.44 22.53
N ALA A 174 19.43 1.84 21.45
CA ALA A 174 17.98 1.84 21.37
C ALA A 174 17.38 0.44 21.55
N LEU A 175 18.05 -0.60 21.04
CA LEU A 175 17.66 -1.99 21.25
C LEU A 175 17.74 -2.41 22.71
N GLU A 176 18.84 -2.10 23.40
CA GLU A 176 18.95 -2.43 24.83
C GLU A 176 17.92 -1.67 25.66
N LYS A 177 17.73 -0.37 25.39
CA LYS A 177 16.69 0.43 26.05
C LYS A 177 15.28 -0.09 25.80
N ALA A 178 14.97 -0.51 24.57
CA ALA A 178 13.68 -1.12 24.24
C ALA A 178 13.43 -2.41 25.04
N LYS A 179 14.47 -3.24 25.24
CA LYS A 179 14.38 -4.45 26.06
C LYS A 179 14.19 -4.13 27.54
N GLU A 180 14.93 -3.16 28.07
CA GLU A 180 14.81 -2.71 29.47
C GLU A 180 13.43 -2.15 29.78
N GLU A 181 12.86 -1.37 28.86
CA GLU A 181 11.50 -0.82 28.97
C GLU A 181 10.40 -1.83 28.62
N GLY A 182 10.74 -3.07 28.25
CA GLY A 182 9.78 -4.11 27.92
C GLY A 182 8.95 -3.81 26.67
N ARG A 183 9.52 -3.13 25.65
CA ARG A 183 8.85 -2.84 24.39
C ARG A 183 8.76 -4.09 23.50
N ASP A 184 7.59 -4.32 22.93
CA ASP A 184 7.34 -5.44 22.02
C ASP A 184 8.06 -5.26 20.68
N VAL A 185 8.12 -4.01 20.18
CA VAL A 185 8.68 -3.69 18.86
C VAL A 185 9.58 -2.46 18.93
N LEU A 186 10.76 -2.56 18.32
CA LEU A 186 11.64 -1.45 17.99
C LEU A 186 11.72 -1.29 16.48
N ILE A 187 11.35 -0.12 15.96
CA ILE A 187 11.52 0.24 14.55
C ILE A 187 12.69 1.21 14.42
N VAL A 188 13.68 0.85 13.60
CA VAL A 188 14.90 1.63 13.38
C VAL A 188 14.77 2.44 12.09
N ASP A 189 14.64 3.76 12.21
CA ASP A 189 14.55 4.69 11.07
C ASP A 189 15.96 5.11 10.64
N THR A 190 16.42 4.59 9.49
CA THR A 190 17.75 4.89 8.97
C THR A 190 17.73 6.04 7.96
N ALA A 191 18.90 6.62 7.72
CA ALA A 191 19.07 7.66 6.71
C ALA A 191 18.65 7.19 5.31
N GLY A 192 18.16 8.15 4.51
CA GLY A 192 17.95 7.92 3.09
C GLY A 192 19.24 7.85 2.32
N ARG A 193 19.25 7.01 1.28
CA ARG A 193 20.48 6.66 0.57
C ARG A 193 20.27 6.81 -0.92
N LEU A 194 21.34 7.05 -1.64
CA LEU A 194 21.36 6.88 -3.09
C LEU A 194 21.96 5.50 -3.38
N HIS A 195 21.47 4.82 -4.43
CA HIS A 195 21.98 3.50 -4.82
C HIS A 195 23.47 3.50 -5.23
N ILE A 196 24.09 4.68 -5.32
CA ILE A 196 25.49 4.91 -5.70
C ILE A 196 26.39 5.12 -4.47
N ASP A 197 25.83 5.25 -3.26
CA ASP A 197 26.59 5.56 -2.05
C ASP A 197 26.98 4.29 -1.27
N SER A 198 28.18 3.78 -1.55
CA SER A 198 28.71 2.57 -0.92
C SER A 198 28.95 2.72 0.58
N GLU A 199 29.35 3.90 1.05
CA GLU A 199 29.63 4.14 2.47
C GLU A 199 28.35 4.04 3.30
N LEU A 200 27.28 4.66 2.81
CA LEU A 200 25.98 4.51 3.43
C LEU A 200 25.57 3.04 3.38
N MET A 201 25.61 2.35 2.24
CA MET A 201 25.24 0.93 2.15
C MET A 201 25.96 0.05 3.18
N ASP A 202 27.27 0.23 3.34
CA ASP A 202 28.07 -0.45 4.37
C ASP A 202 27.57 -0.13 5.79
N GLU A 203 27.17 1.11 6.08
CA GLU A 203 26.57 1.47 7.37
C GLU A 203 25.29 0.66 7.68
N LEU A 204 24.39 0.43 6.71
CA LEU A 204 23.18 -0.39 6.97
C LEU A 204 23.53 -1.84 7.19
N ALA A 205 24.53 -2.36 6.46
CA ALA A 205 25.04 -3.69 6.72
C ALA A 205 25.61 -3.79 8.15
N ARG A 206 26.31 -2.75 8.63
CA ARG A 206 26.79 -2.68 10.03
C ARG A 206 25.64 -2.59 11.04
N ILE A 207 24.64 -1.73 10.81
CA ILE A 207 23.43 -1.65 11.66
C ILE A 207 22.75 -3.03 11.72
N ARG A 208 22.46 -3.64 10.56
CA ARG A 208 21.82 -4.97 10.46
C ARG A 208 22.61 -6.02 11.22
N LYS A 209 23.93 -6.06 11.06
CA LYS A 209 24.82 -7.00 11.78
C LYS A 209 24.79 -6.77 13.29
N ARG A 210 24.70 -5.51 13.73
CA ARG A 210 24.73 -5.13 15.14
C ARG A 210 23.41 -5.45 15.86
N VAL A 211 22.27 -5.09 15.26
CA VAL A 211 20.94 -5.22 15.89
C VAL A 211 20.17 -6.47 15.48
N LYS A 212 20.63 -7.20 14.46
CA LYS A 212 20.05 -8.46 13.96
C LYS A 212 18.52 -8.35 13.81
N PRO A 213 18.03 -7.49 12.90
CA PRO A 213 16.60 -7.26 12.74
C PRO A 213 15.85 -8.54 12.36
N HIS A 214 14.62 -8.64 12.85
CA HIS A 214 13.70 -9.72 12.49
C HIS A 214 13.04 -9.46 11.13
N ASN A 215 12.88 -8.18 10.79
CA ASN A 215 12.37 -7.75 9.49
C ASN A 215 13.23 -6.58 8.99
N VAL A 216 13.66 -6.64 7.75
CA VAL A 216 14.23 -5.51 7.02
C VAL A 216 13.22 -5.07 5.96
N LEU A 217 12.73 -3.84 6.06
CA LEU A 217 11.70 -3.31 5.17
C LEU A 217 12.27 -2.24 4.25
N LEU A 218 12.11 -2.42 2.94
CA LEU A 218 12.49 -1.45 1.93
C LEU A 218 11.30 -0.53 1.64
N VAL A 219 11.44 0.75 1.91
CA VAL A 219 10.43 1.77 1.56
C VAL A 219 10.72 2.31 0.18
N VAL A 220 9.80 2.02 -0.75
CA VAL A 220 9.85 2.45 -2.15
C VAL A 220 8.73 3.44 -2.40
N ASP A 221 9.07 4.55 -3.04
CA ASP A 221 8.09 5.54 -3.47
C ASP A 221 7.42 5.07 -4.76
N ALA A 222 6.09 5.07 -4.78
CA ALA A 222 5.32 4.67 -5.95
C ALA A 222 5.63 5.53 -7.20
N MET A 223 6.11 6.77 -7.01
CA MET A 223 6.51 7.68 -8.09
C MET A 223 7.85 7.29 -8.73
N THR A 224 8.66 6.45 -8.09
CA THR A 224 10.02 6.12 -8.57
C THR A 224 10.03 5.23 -9.83
N GLY A 225 8.86 4.87 -10.37
CA GLY A 225 8.72 4.26 -11.70
C GLY A 225 9.66 3.09 -11.94
N GLN A 226 10.42 3.15 -13.05
CA GLN A 226 11.38 2.10 -13.42
C GLN A 226 12.65 2.10 -12.56
N ASP A 227 13.05 3.25 -12.01
CA ASP A 227 14.26 3.37 -11.17
C ASP A 227 14.12 2.62 -9.85
N ALA A 228 12.88 2.37 -9.41
CA ALA A 228 12.58 1.54 -8.24
C ALA A 228 13.21 0.14 -8.34
N VAL A 229 13.37 -0.38 -9.57
CA VAL A 229 13.98 -1.68 -9.82
C VAL A 229 15.45 -1.69 -9.47
N GLY A 230 16.23 -0.76 -10.02
CA GLY A 230 17.68 -0.71 -9.79
C GLY A 230 18.01 -0.49 -8.31
N VAL A 231 17.20 0.33 -7.65
CA VAL A 231 17.26 0.55 -6.20
C VAL A 231 17.04 -0.76 -5.45
N ALA A 232 15.95 -1.46 -5.76
CA ALA A 232 15.60 -2.70 -5.07
C ALA A 232 16.66 -3.79 -5.32
N GLU A 233 17.25 -3.87 -6.52
CA GLU A 233 18.38 -4.74 -6.83
C GLU A 233 19.60 -4.42 -5.95
N SER A 234 20.04 -3.16 -5.91
CA SER A 234 21.20 -2.74 -5.09
C SER A 234 20.99 -3.00 -3.60
N PHE A 235 19.77 -2.78 -3.09
CA PHE A 235 19.45 -3.08 -1.69
C PHE A 235 19.35 -4.58 -1.42
N SER A 236 18.88 -5.37 -2.39
CA SER A 236 18.85 -6.83 -2.28
C SER A 236 20.26 -7.41 -2.17
N GLU A 237 21.22 -6.87 -2.92
CA GLU A 237 22.62 -7.31 -2.89
C GLU A 237 23.35 -6.92 -1.60
N ALA A 238 23.20 -5.67 -1.15
CA ALA A 238 23.99 -5.15 -0.04
C ALA A 238 23.41 -5.45 1.35
N ALA A 239 22.09 -5.36 1.49
CA ALA A 239 21.43 -5.36 2.79
C ALA A 239 20.38 -6.44 2.97
N GLU A 240 20.00 -7.13 1.89
CA GLU A 240 18.99 -8.20 1.80
C GLU A 240 17.75 -7.93 2.67
N PHE A 241 16.69 -7.46 2.03
CA PHE A 241 15.44 -7.10 2.71
C PHE A 241 14.40 -8.22 2.66
N ASP A 242 13.43 -8.17 3.56
CA ASP A 242 12.40 -9.20 3.73
C ASP A 242 11.07 -8.83 3.06
N GLY A 243 10.77 -7.53 2.97
CA GLY A 243 9.54 -7.03 2.40
C GLY A 243 9.60 -5.55 2.02
N VAL A 244 8.59 -5.11 1.27
CA VAL A 244 8.50 -3.76 0.71
C VAL A 244 7.33 -3.01 1.30
N ILE A 245 7.54 -1.72 1.57
CA ILE A 245 6.46 -0.76 1.83
C ILE A 245 6.38 0.17 0.63
N ILE A 246 5.20 0.27 0.02
CA ILE A 246 4.95 1.24 -1.04
C ILE A 246 4.42 2.52 -0.42
N SER A 247 5.15 3.62 -0.60
CA SER A 247 4.75 4.95 -0.13
C SER A 247 4.09 5.78 -1.22
N LYS A 248 3.35 6.81 -0.80
CA LYS A 248 2.69 7.80 -1.68
C LYS A 248 1.77 7.16 -2.74
N LEU A 249 1.04 6.11 -2.36
CA LEU A 249 0.10 5.43 -3.24
C LEU A 249 -1.10 6.32 -3.63
N ASP A 250 -1.32 7.40 -2.89
CA ASP A 250 -2.32 8.44 -3.12
C ASP A 250 -1.93 9.50 -4.15
N GLY A 251 -0.63 9.65 -4.46
CA GLY A 251 -0.16 10.65 -5.41
C GLY A 251 -0.49 10.30 -6.88
N ASP A 252 -0.08 11.19 -7.79
CA ASP A 252 -0.13 10.99 -9.26
C ASP A 252 0.91 9.97 -9.76
N ALA A 253 1.16 8.95 -8.95
CA ALA A 253 2.07 7.87 -9.25
C ALA A 253 1.37 6.86 -10.17
N ARG A 254 2.08 6.37 -11.18
CA ARG A 254 1.54 5.45 -12.18
C ARG A 254 1.42 3.99 -11.71
N GLY A 255 1.87 3.68 -10.49
CA GLY A 255 1.74 2.35 -9.87
C GLY A 255 2.74 1.28 -10.38
N GLY A 256 3.52 1.58 -11.42
CA GLY A 256 4.45 0.63 -12.02
C GLY A 256 5.61 0.18 -11.12
N ALA A 257 5.98 0.98 -10.12
CA ALA A 257 7.00 0.62 -9.13
C ALA A 257 6.60 -0.63 -8.32
N ALA A 258 5.34 -0.71 -7.87
CA ALA A 258 4.83 -1.85 -7.10
C ALA A 258 4.91 -3.16 -7.91
N LEU A 259 4.49 -3.11 -9.17
CA LEU A 259 4.52 -4.26 -10.09
C LEU A 259 5.95 -4.69 -10.44
N SER A 260 6.91 -3.77 -10.42
CA SER A 260 8.28 -4.03 -10.88
C SER A 260 9.21 -4.54 -9.79
N VAL A 261 9.06 -4.06 -8.55
CA VAL A 261 9.98 -4.42 -7.45
C VAL A 261 9.89 -5.91 -7.10
N LYS A 262 8.67 -6.46 -6.96
CA LYS A 262 8.47 -7.88 -6.65
C LYS A 262 8.99 -8.78 -7.76
N ALA A 263 8.68 -8.45 -9.02
CA ALA A 263 9.08 -9.26 -10.17
C ALA A 263 10.60 -9.41 -10.30
N VAL A 264 11.36 -8.43 -9.80
CA VAL A 264 12.82 -8.43 -9.89
C VAL A 264 13.47 -8.98 -8.63
N THR A 265 13.02 -8.57 -7.45
CA THR A 265 13.66 -8.95 -6.17
C THR A 265 13.09 -10.21 -5.55
N GLY A 266 11.91 -10.67 -6.00
CA GLY A 266 11.18 -11.77 -5.40
C GLY A 266 10.60 -11.45 -4.01
N LYS A 267 10.80 -10.24 -3.48
CA LYS A 267 10.36 -9.87 -2.13
C LYS A 267 8.92 -9.31 -2.14
N PRO A 268 8.03 -9.76 -1.23
CA PRO A 268 6.63 -9.34 -1.20
C PRO A 268 6.47 -7.88 -0.78
N ILE A 269 5.39 -7.25 -1.26
CA ILE A 269 4.91 -5.98 -0.72
C ILE A 269 4.05 -6.30 0.50
N LEU A 270 4.38 -5.70 1.64
CA LEU A 270 3.70 -5.96 2.91
C LEU A 270 2.67 -4.89 3.26
N PHE A 271 3.00 -3.62 2.96
CA PHE A 271 2.16 -2.48 3.33
C PHE A 271 2.12 -1.43 2.22
N ALA A 272 1.03 -0.68 2.21
CA ALA A 272 0.87 0.50 1.37
C ALA A 272 0.46 1.72 2.21
N SER A 273 1.09 2.86 1.93
CA SER A 273 0.66 4.16 2.44
C SER A 273 -0.22 4.83 1.40
N THR A 274 -1.49 5.02 1.73
CA THR A 274 -2.55 5.48 0.82
C THR A 274 -2.99 6.93 1.06
N GLY A 275 -2.13 7.75 1.66
CA GLY A 275 -2.47 9.12 2.05
C GLY A 275 -1.37 9.76 2.90
N GLU A 276 -1.57 11.01 3.31
CA GLU A 276 -0.62 11.73 4.18
C GLU A 276 -0.86 11.50 5.67
N LYS A 277 -2.09 11.14 6.08
CA LYS A 277 -2.42 10.97 7.50
C LYS A 277 -1.79 9.70 8.04
N LEU A 278 -1.53 9.67 9.34
CA LEU A 278 -0.91 8.51 10.00
C LEU A 278 -1.77 7.23 9.91
N GLY A 279 -3.09 7.38 9.80
CA GLY A 279 -4.01 6.27 9.58
C GLY A 279 -4.08 5.76 8.15
N ASP A 280 -3.51 6.48 7.18
CA ASP A 280 -3.55 6.09 5.76
C ASP A 280 -2.42 5.08 5.47
N PHE A 281 -2.49 3.92 6.13
CA PHE A 281 -1.51 2.85 6.05
C PHE A 281 -2.22 1.52 6.26
N GLU A 282 -2.12 0.63 5.28
CA GLU A 282 -2.85 -0.63 5.26
C GLU A 282 -1.94 -1.79 4.84
N HIS A 283 -2.36 -3.01 5.21
CA HIS A 283 -1.76 -4.23 4.67
C HIS A 283 -1.96 -4.27 3.15
N PHE A 284 -0.93 -4.72 2.45
CA PHE A 284 -1.00 -4.84 1.01
C PHE A 284 -1.56 -6.20 0.60
N HIS A 285 -2.72 -6.19 -0.07
CA HIS A 285 -3.39 -7.39 -0.57
C HIS A 285 -3.30 -7.45 -2.11
N PRO A 286 -2.40 -8.28 -2.68
CA PRO A 286 -2.18 -8.33 -4.13
C PRO A 286 -3.42 -8.73 -4.95
N ASP A 287 -4.26 -9.62 -4.41
CA ASP A 287 -5.51 -10.11 -5.00
C ASP A 287 -6.57 -9.00 -5.10
N ARG A 288 -6.72 -8.23 -4.01
CA ARG A 288 -7.64 -7.09 -3.93
C ARG A 288 -7.17 -5.96 -4.83
N MET A 289 -5.87 -5.67 -4.84
CA MET A 289 -5.29 -4.66 -5.72
C MET A 289 -5.48 -5.04 -7.20
N ALA A 290 -5.24 -6.30 -7.58
CA ALA A 290 -5.47 -6.77 -8.95
C ALA A 290 -6.96 -6.64 -9.34
N SER A 291 -7.87 -6.97 -8.43
CA SER A 291 -9.31 -6.87 -8.65
C SER A 291 -9.77 -5.42 -8.83
N ARG A 292 -9.21 -4.49 -8.03
CA ARG A 292 -9.44 -3.05 -8.16
C ARG A 292 -8.91 -2.52 -9.49
N ILE A 293 -7.70 -2.91 -9.91
CA ILE A 293 -7.13 -2.55 -11.22
C ILE A 293 -8.06 -2.99 -12.35
N LEU A 294 -8.61 -4.20 -12.26
CA LEU A 294 -9.51 -4.75 -13.28
C LEU A 294 -10.96 -4.25 -13.19
N GLY A 295 -11.29 -3.36 -12.25
CA GLY A 295 -12.63 -2.82 -12.08
C GLY A 295 -13.65 -3.80 -11.52
N MET A 296 -13.19 -4.89 -10.88
CA MET A 296 -14.05 -5.87 -10.23
C MET A 296 -14.50 -5.42 -8.82
N GLY A 297 -13.86 -4.37 -8.29
CA GLY A 297 -14.11 -3.84 -6.94
C GLY A 297 -13.18 -4.45 -5.88
N ASP A 298 -13.25 -3.88 -4.68
CA ASP A 298 -12.57 -4.33 -3.47
C ASP A 298 -13.51 -4.21 -2.26
N VAL A 299 -14.49 -5.12 -2.22
CA VAL A 299 -15.55 -5.13 -1.20
C VAL A 299 -15.01 -5.51 0.17
N LEU A 300 -14.00 -6.39 0.23
CA LEU A 300 -13.45 -6.86 1.50
C LEU A 300 -12.69 -5.75 2.24
N SER A 301 -11.85 -4.99 1.55
CA SER A 301 -11.17 -3.85 2.21
C SER A 301 -12.15 -2.74 2.62
N LEU A 302 -13.27 -2.59 1.92
CA LEU A 302 -14.36 -1.69 2.36
C LEU A 302 -15.02 -2.19 3.64
N ILE A 303 -15.25 -3.50 3.77
CA ILE A 303 -15.80 -4.11 4.99
C ILE A 303 -14.83 -3.92 6.16
N GLU A 304 -13.54 -4.22 5.99
CA GLU A 304 -12.52 -4.02 7.03
C GLU A 304 -12.43 -2.56 7.49
N LYS A 305 -12.46 -1.60 6.55
CA LYS A 305 -12.50 -0.17 6.89
C LYS A 305 -13.78 0.24 7.62
N ALA A 306 -14.90 -0.42 7.32
CA ALA A 306 -16.16 -0.18 8.02
C ALA A 306 -16.10 -0.75 9.44
N GLU A 307 -15.60 -1.97 9.61
CA GLU A 307 -15.39 -2.60 10.93
C GLU A 307 -14.42 -1.80 11.81
N GLU A 308 -13.37 -1.20 11.24
CA GLU A 308 -12.45 -0.32 12.00
C GLU A 308 -13.12 0.97 12.52
N GLN A 309 -14.21 1.42 11.89
CA GLN A 309 -14.83 2.72 12.16
C GLN A 309 -16.21 2.63 12.82
N VAL A 310 -16.79 1.42 12.91
CA VAL A 310 -18.12 1.17 13.47
C VAL A 310 -17.97 0.21 14.65
N SER A 311 -18.29 0.67 15.86
CA SER A 311 -18.35 -0.23 17.02
C SER A 311 -19.58 -1.13 16.95
N GLU A 312 -19.53 -2.31 17.58
CA GLU A 312 -20.71 -3.18 17.72
C GLU A 312 -21.91 -2.42 18.31
N GLU A 313 -21.66 -1.56 19.29
CA GLU A 313 -22.70 -0.72 19.91
C GLU A 313 -23.31 0.30 18.92
N GLU A 314 -22.50 0.93 18.05
CA GLU A 314 -22.99 1.87 17.04
C GLU A 314 -23.77 1.16 15.92
N ALA A 315 -23.38 -0.07 15.57
CA ALA A 315 -24.10 -0.90 14.60
C ALA A 315 -25.47 -1.33 15.15
N GLU A 316 -25.53 -1.78 16.41
CA GLU A 316 -26.80 -2.16 17.07
C GLU A 316 -27.73 -0.96 17.25
N GLU A 317 -27.22 0.20 17.66
CA GLU A 317 -28.03 1.41 17.81
C GLU A 317 -28.60 1.89 16.45
N LEU A 318 -27.79 1.81 15.40
CA LEU A 318 -28.22 2.16 14.04
C LEU A 318 -29.29 1.20 13.53
N GLN A 319 -29.11 -0.11 13.74
CA GLN A 319 -30.08 -1.13 13.35
C GLN A 319 -31.42 -0.90 14.07
N ARG A 320 -31.37 -0.62 15.39
CA ARG A 320 -32.57 -0.33 16.18
C ARG A 320 -33.31 0.91 15.68
N LYS A 321 -32.59 1.99 15.38
CA LYS A 321 -33.18 3.24 14.87
C LYS A 321 -33.78 3.10 13.46
N MET A 322 -33.18 2.26 12.61
CA MET A 322 -33.74 1.93 11.29
C MET A 322 -35.01 1.08 11.40
N GLU A 323 -35.06 0.12 12.32
CA GLU A 323 -36.25 -0.69 12.60
C GLU A 323 -37.38 0.16 13.20
N GLU A 324 -37.05 1.13 14.06
CA GLU A 324 -38.00 2.07 14.68
C GLU A 324 -38.43 3.22 13.76
N GLY A 325 -37.81 3.38 12.58
CA GLY A 325 -38.11 4.45 11.61
C GLY A 325 -37.74 5.86 12.09
N GLN A 326 -36.92 5.98 13.12
CA GLN A 326 -36.51 7.26 13.73
C GLN A 326 -35.14 7.68 13.18
N PHE A 327 -35.12 8.11 11.92
CA PHE A 327 -33.90 8.62 11.29
C PHE A 327 -33.89 10.15 11.37
N THR A 328 -33.03 10.71 12.21
CA THR A 328 -32.94 12.18 12.40
C THR A 328 -31.84 12.81 11.52
N LEU A 329 -31.88 14.14 11.38
CA LEU A 329 -30.82 14.91 10.73
C LEU A 329 -29.48 14.79 11.48
N GLU A 330 -29.51 14.60 12.80
CA GLU A 330 -28.30 14.34 13.60
C GLU A 330 -27.72 12.94 13.32
N ASP A 331 -28.57 11.93 13.14
CA ASP A 331 -28.14 10.58 12.76
C ASP A 331 -27.54 10.58 11.34
N PHE A 332 -28.15 11.34 10.42
CA PHE A 332 -27.59 11.57 9.08
C PHE A 332 -26.22 12.26 9.14
N LEU A 333 -26.07 13.26 10.00
CA LEU A 333 -24.79 13.95 10.21
C LEU A 333 -23.72 13.01 10.79
N LYS A 334 -24.09 12.16 11.75
CA LYS A 334 -23.20 11.13 12.30
C LYS A 334 -22.72 10.17 11.22
N GLN A 335 -23.63 9.68 10.37
CA GLN A 335 -23.28 8.80 9.25
C GLN A 335 -22.35 9.48 8.25
N MET A 336 -22.63 10.74 7.88
CA MET A 336 -21.75 11.49 7.01
C MET A 336 -20.33 11.64 7.58
N ARG A 337 -20.22 11.90 8.89
CA ARG A 337 -18.93 11.96 9.59
C ARG A 337 -18.23 10.60 9.64
N GLN A 338 -18.96 9.49 9.80
CA GLN A 338 -18.39 8.13 9.73
C GLN A 338 -17.84 7.84 8.33
N ILE A 339 -18.59 8.12 7.27
CA ILE A 339 -18.14 7.95 5.88
C ILE A 339 -16.86 8.77 5.63
N ARG A 340 -16.81 10.02 6.12
CA ARG A 340 -15.63 10.88 6.04
C ARG A 340 -14.42 10.33 6.79
N LYS A 341 -14.62 9.67 7.94
CA LYS A 341 -13.53 9.02 8.69
C LYS A 341 -12.92 7.83 7.93
N MET A 342 -13.72 7.14 7.11
CA MET A 342 -13.24 6.02 6.28
C MET A 342 -12.36 6.47 5.09
N GLY A 343 -12.37 7.76 4.76
CA GLY A 343 -11.53 8.36 3.72
C GLY A 343 -12.33 9.19 2.71
N PRO A 344 -11.67 9.76 1.69
CA PRO A 344 -12.34 10.54 0.64
C PRO A 344 -13.40 9.70 -0.08
N ILE A 345 -14.59 10.27 -0.33
CA ILE A 345 -15.71 9.53 -0.95
C ILE A 345 -15.33 8.99 -2.33
N GLY A 346 -14.54 9.76 -3.10
CA GLY A 346 -14.05 9.34 -4.41
C GLY A 346 -13.22 8.06 -4.39
N ASN A 347 -12.53 7.77 -3.26
CA ASN A 347 -11.78 6.52 -3.08
C ASN A 347 -12.71 5.36 -2.72
N LEU A 348 -13.69 5.58 -1.84
CA LEU A 348 -14.69 4.57 -1.45
C LEU A 348 -15.53 4.10 -2.64
N LEU A 349 -16.00 5.04 -3.48
CA LEU A 349 -16.73 4.73 -4.70
C LEU A 349 -15.90 3.91 -5.70
N GLY A 350 -14.59 4.15 -5.77
CA GLY A 350 -13.67 3.40 -6.62
C GLY A 350 -13.46 1.95 -6.17
N MET A 351 -13.81 1.61 -4.93
CA MET A 351 -13.71 0.26 -4.38
C MET A 351 -15.02 -0.53 -4.54
N MET A 352 -16.14 0.11 -4.91
CA MET A 352 -17.41 -0.59 -5.13
C MET A 352 -17.49 -1.26 -6.52
N PRO A 353 -17.93 -2.53 -6.61
CA PRO A 353 -18.09 -3.22 -7.90
C PRO A 353 -19.05 -2.48 -8.84
N GLY A 354 -18.67 -2.31 -10.11
CA GLY A 354 -19.54 -1.73 -11.14
C GLY A 354 -19.78 -0.21 -11.04
N MET A 355 -19.38 0.45 -9.96
CA MET A 355 -19.51 1.91 -9.80
C MET A 355 -18.35 2.72 -10.40
N GLY A 356 -17.22 2.09 -10.74
CA GLY A 356 -16.11 2.74 -11.43
C GLY A 356 -16.51 3.38 -12.78
N ALA A 357 -17.50 2.82 -13.48
CA ALA A 357 -18.06 3.39 -14.70
C ALA A 357 -19.01 4.57 -14.43
N MET A 358 -19.67 4.62 -13.27
CA MET A 358 -20.58 5.70 -12.88
C MET A 358 -19.81 6.98 -12.50
N LYS A 359 -18.58 6.84 -11.96
CA LYS A 359 -17.61 7.93 -11.78
C LYS A 359 -17.27 8.68 -13.08
N LYS A 360 -17.43 8.03 -14.25
CA LYS A 360 -17.18 8.62 -15.58
C LYS A 360 -18.43 9.18 -16.26
N MET A 361 -19.63 8.72 -15.88
CA MET A 361 -20.88 9.08 -16.56
C MET A 361 -21.49 10.39 -16.04
N LYS A 362 -21.02 10.85 -14.89
CA LYS A 362 -21.30 12.16 -14.34
C LYS A 362 -19.95 12.67 -13.88
N ASP A 363 -19.53 13.86 -14.29
CA ASP A 363 -18.44 14.63 -13.67
C ASP A 363 -18.77 14.92 -12.19
N VAL A 364 -19.04 13.88 -11.39
CA VAL A 364 -19.15 13.98 -9.95
C VAL A 364 -17.71 13.91 -9.47
N GLU A 365 -17.01 15.03 -9.60
CA GLU A 365 -16.07 15.40 -8.55
C GLU A 365 -16.94 15.53 -7.30
N VAL A 366 -17.05 14.45 -6.53
CA VAL A 366 -17.56 14.56 -5.16
C VAL A 366 -16.49 15.35 -4.44
N ASP A 367 -16.63 16.67 -4.46
CA ASP A 367 -15.81 17.55 -3.65
C ASP A 367 -16.14 17.25 -2.20
N ASP A 368 -15.15 16.79 -1.43
CA ASP A 368 -15.31 16.57 0.00
C ASP A 368 -15.78 17.87 0.71
N GLY A 369 -15.59 19.04 0.08
CA GLY A 369 -16.12 20.33 0.49
C GLY A 369 -17.64 20.52 0.31
N GLU A 370 -18.31 19.76 -0.57
CA GLU A 370 -19.78 19.74 -0.61
C GLU A 370 -20.36 19.10 0.66
N LEU A 371 -19.68 18.09 1.20
CA LEU A 371 -20.04 17.49 2.47
C LEU A 371 -19.86 18.48 3.62
N ASP A 372 -18.85 19.37 3.56
CA ASP A 372 -18.68 20.45 4.54
C ASP A 372 -19.85 21.44 4.50
N ARG A 373 -20.36 21.76 3.30
CA ARG A 373 -21.54 22.63 3.17
C ARG A 373 -22.79 21.99 3.74
N VAL A 374 -23.02 20.70 3.45
CA VAL A 374 -24.16 19.96 3.99
C VAL A 374 -24.05 19.84 5.51
N GLU A 375 -22.88 19.52 6.04
CA GLU A 375 -22.59 19.51 7.48
C GLU A 375 -22.83 20.88 8.12
N ALA A 376 -22.36 21.97 7.50
CA ALA A 376 -22.59 23.33 7.99
C ALA A 376 -24.07 23.72 7.99
N ILE A 377 -24.85 23.31 6.97
CA ILE A 377 -26.30 23.54 6.92
C ILE A 377 -26.99 22.82 8.08
N ILE A 378 -26.71 21.54 8.27
CA ILE A 378 -27.33 20.73 9.34
C ILE A 378 -26.96 21.29 10.72
N LEU A 379 -25.70 21.65 10.95
CA LEU A 379 -25.26 22.26 12.22
C LEU A 379 -25.83 23.68 12.46
N SER A 380 -26.27 24.36 11.40
CA SER A 380 -26.91 25.68 11.49
C SER A 380 -28.42 25.57 11.70
N MET A 381 -29.00 24.37 11.57
CA MET A 381 -30.38 24.09 11.90
C MET A 381 -30.43 23.70 13.38
N THR A 382 -31.01 24.56 14.20
CA THR A 382 -31.30 24.29 15.62
C THR A 382 -32.37 23.22 15.79
#